data_AF-A0A367HG84-F1
#
_entry.id   AF-A0A367HG84-F1
#
_cell.length_a   1.000
_cell.length_b   1.000
_cell.length_c   1.000
_cell.angle_alpha   90.00
_cell.angle_beta   90.00
_cell.angle_gamma   90.00
#
_symmetry.space_group_name_H-M   'P 1'
#
loop_
_entity.id
_entity.type
_entity.pdbx_description
1 polymer ?
#
loop_
_entity_poly.entity_id
_entity_poly.type
_entity_poly.pdbx_seq_one_letter_code
_entity_poly.pdbx_strand_id
1 'polypeptide(L)'
;MEQGEPTPDDENTPRIPSPRAAGDDLTGGERGSGAFVPGPREGNRFLPASPEPPRATEPEPGPEPAPRGSTDPGAEPEAAADGEPSTAEAGPTGPEAAPQEATAHEPVPREAAPPSHTVLKSLLGAWALAACSAEETDAVEAHLTECAPCADEALRLRDAVGLLQAERSLDLDPMLRARVLENCLGRRPARIPVPAWAAPYDAEAARLDALLNDFGDAEWHAPVRLKWFERERRATRRTTVAGVIGHLMAVDALVATALGLDEPVPLDAEAAAGGPTARTEALWQAGQYPLTRTVRDPWREQSHTLIRTVSFAGRGAAELDVCYGEFALPLQDAMLDRAFECWIHAGDIAEAVDYPYDPPSGTHLHGMIDLAARILPAVLADRRRAGLAAPPRGLVTAGSPGRSLRLEIEGVGGGDWHIALDSPAAVASPEHEVAHVALDGVEFCKLAAGHVPPQDAAAGQLGDREAIRDVLFAAASLSRL
;
A
#
# COMPACT_ATOMS: atom_id res chain seq x y z
N MET A 1 -24.73 42.10 52.02
CA MET A 1 -25.37 42.37 50.73
C MET A 1 -24.44 41.87 49.64
N GLU A 2 -24.66 40.72 49.03
CA GLU A 2 -25.47 39.56 49.44
C GLU A 2 -24.89 38.32 48.74
N GLN A 3 -24.93 37.17 49.38
CA GLN A 3 -24.31 35.95 48.85
C GLN A 3 -25.34 35.20 48.01
N GLY A 4 -24.99 34.83 46.77
CA GLY A 4 -25.82 33.96 45.94
C GLY A 4 -25.67 32.51 46.38
N GLU A 5 -26.78 31.84 46.66
CA GLU A 5 -26.83 30.44 47.09
C GLU A 5 -26.47 29.46 45.95
N PRO A 6 -25.85 28.31 46.25
CA PRO A 6 -25.61 27.25 45.27
C PRO A 6 -26.86 26.39 45.03
N THR A 7 -27.10 26.02 43.78
CA THR A 7 -28.10 25.01 43.38
C THR A 7 -27.69 23.60 43.82
N PRO A 8 -28.63 22.71 44.19
CA PRO A 8 -28.33 21.36 44.64
C PRO A 8 -27.94 20.41 43.50
N ASP A 9 -27.05 19.46 43.80
CA ASP A 9 -26.64 18.38 42.89
C ASP A 9 -27.78 17.37 42.64
N ASP A 10 -27.93 16.92 41.39
CA ASP A 10 -28.91 15.90 40.99
C ASP A 10 -28.27 14.50 40.97
N GLU A 11 -28.46 13.74 42.06
CA GLU A 11 -27.88 12.42 42.29
C GLU A 11 -28.57 11.28 41.47
N ASN A 12 -28.62 11.35 40.13
CA ASN A 12 -28.93 10.13 39.34
C ASN A 12 -28.45 10.07 37.87
N THR A 13 -27.17 10.36 37.60
CA THR A 13 -26.56 10.07 36.27
C THR A 13 -25.59 8.88 36.34
N PRO A 14 -25.78 7.80 35.54
CA PRO A 14 -24.85 6.68 35.50
C PRO A 14 -23.46 7.10 35.00
N ARG A 15 -22.44 7.02 35.87
CA ARG A 15 -21.04 7.31 35.51
C ARG A 15 -20.45 6.15 34.71
N ILE A 16 -20.17 6.38 33.43
CA ILE A 16 -19.37 5.48 32.59
C ILE A 16 -17.91 5.52 33.08
N PRO A 17 -17.27 4.38 33.43
CA PRO A 17 -15.87 4.37 33.86
C PRO A 17 -14.92 4.69 32.71
N SER A 18 -14.02 5.65 32.90
CA SER A 18 -12.93 5.94 31.97
C SER A 18 -11.98 4.74 31.84
N PRO A 19 -11.47 4.41 30.64
CA PRO A 19 -10.48 3.35 30.48
C PRO A 19 -9.18 3.70 31.20
N ARG A 20 -8.62 2.73 31.94
CA ARG A 20 -7.34 2.90 32.64
C ARG A 20 -6.17 2.86 31.66
N ALA A 21 -5.16 3.69 31.92
CA ALA A 21 -3.85 3.54 31.30
C ALA A 21 -3.21 2.19 31.69
N ALA A 22 -2.65 1.49 30.71
CA ALA A 22 -1.79 0.34 30.94
C ALA A 22 -0.33 0.83 31.01
N GLY A 23 0.23 0.82 32.22
CA GLY A 23 1.63 1.07 32.48
C GLY A 23 2.21 -0.05 33.34
N ASP A 24 3.44 -0.42 33.01
CA ASP A 24 4.41 -1.15 33.83
C ASP A 24 4.07 -2.59 34.26
N ASP A 25 4.57 -3.55 33.47
CA ASP A 25 5.42 -4.61 34.01
C ASP A 25 6.27 -5.28 32.89
N LEU A 26 7.48 -4.77 32.63
CA LEU A 26 8.64 -5.54 32.12
C LEU A 26 9.93 -4.71 32.26
N THR A 27 10.68 -4.96 33.33
CA THR A 27 12.00 -4.37 33.57
C THR A 27 13.12 -5.10 32.83
N GLY A 28 14.08 -4.35 32.26
CA GLY A 28 15.47 -4.80 32.11
C GLY A 28 15.93 -5.24 30.71
N GLY A 29 16.51 -4.31 29.96
CA GLY A 29 17.22 -4.57 28.70
C GLY A 29 17.96 -3.33 28.21
N GLU A 30 19.25 -3.22 28.52
CA GLU A 30 20.06 -2.03 28.18
C GLU A 30 20.50 -1.99 26.70
N ARG A 31 20.40 -0.77 26.13
CA ARG A 31 21.24 -0.17 25.06
C ARG A 31 21.16 -0.74 23.63
N GLY A 32 20.88 0.17 22.69
CA GLY A 32 21.00 -0.10 21.25
C GLY A 32 20.63 1.04 20.31
N SER A 33 20.66 2.31 20.73
CA SER A 33 20.30 3.45 19.88
C SER A 33 21.38 3.75 18.84
N GLY A 34 21.34 3.03 17.71
CA GLY A 34 22.19 3.29 16.55
C GLY A 34 21.76 4.56 15.82
N ALA A 35 22.34 5.70 16.20
CA ALA A 35 22.24 6.92 15.40
C ALA A 35 23.00 6.72 14.09
N PHE A 36 22.29 6.71 12.94
CA PHE A 36 22.92 6.68 11.63
C PHE A 36 23.56 8.05 11.35
N VAL A 37 24.89 8.09 11.32
CA VAL A 37 25.67 9.29 10.98
C VAL A 37 26.40 9.02 9.66
N PRO A 38 26.10 9.76 8.58
CA PRO A 38 26.90 9.72 7.37
C PRO A 38 28.30 10.26 7.67
N GLY A 39 29.32 9.42 7.51
CA GLY A 39 30.71 9.83 7.71
C GLY A 39 31.15 10.90 6.68
N PRO A 40 32.02 11.85 7.07
CA PRO A 40 32.51 12.86 6.13
C PRO A 40 33.38 12.21 5.05
N ARG A 41 33.13 12.55 3.77
CA ARG A 41 34.03 12.18 2.67
C ARG A 41 35.37 12.90 2.84
N GLU A 42 36.45 12.14 2.99
CA GLU A 42 37.81 12.70 2.88
C GLU A 42 38.06 13.18 1.44
N GLY A 43 38.56 14.41 1.30
CA GLY A 43 38.79 15.03 0.00
C GLY A 43 40.05 14.51 -0.70
N ASN A 44 40.00 14.54 -2.04
CA ASN A 44 41.11 14.22 -2.94
C ASN A 44 42.48 14.71 -2.43
N ARG A 45 43.39 13.77 -2.18
CA ARG A 45 44.84 14.04 -2.26
C ARG A 45 45.36 13.62 -3.63
N PHE A 46 45.77 14.60 -4.41
CA PHE A 46 46.55 14.39 -5.63
C PHE A 46 47.83 13.61 -5.32
N LEU A 47 48.07 12.53 -6.06
CA LEU A 47 49.40 11.92 -6.26
C LEU A 47 49.56 11.52 -7.75
N PRO A 48 50.80 11.46 -8.27
CA PRO A 48 51.06 11.68 -9.70
C PRO A 48 50.91 10.44 -10.60
N ALA A 49 50.82 10.71 -11.90
CA ALA A 49 50.60 9.73 -12.97
C ALA A 49 51.67 8.63 -13.07
N SER A 50 51.26 7.48 -13.62
CA SER A 50 52.12 6.39 -14.09
C SER A 50 51.51 5.77 -15.36
N PRO A 51 52.32 5.11 -16.22
CA PRO A 51 52.16 5.20 -17.67
C PRO A 51 51.21 4.17 -18.31
N GLU A 52 50.80 4.47 -19.55
CA GLU A 52 49.93 3.65 -20.40
C GLU A 52 50.50 2.25 -20.72
N PRO A 53 49.65 1.20 -20.81
CA PRO A 53 50.00 -0.08 -21.45
C PRO A 53 49.87 0.01 -22.99
N PRO A 54 50.63 -0.80 -23.76
CA PRO A 54 50.69 -0.71 -25.21
C PRO A 54 49.46 -1.31 -25.93
N ARG A 55 49.10 -0.72 -27.08
CA ARG A 55 48.08 -1.25 -28.00
C ARG A 55 48.52 -2.57 -28.63
N ALA A 56 47.61 -3.55 -28.65
CA ALA A 56 47.69 -4.73 -29.52
C ALA A 56 46.76 -4.54 -30.72
N THR A 57 47.19 -5.01 -31.89
CA THR A 57 46.51 -4.82 -33.19
C THR A 57 45.52 -5.95 -33.53
N GLU A 58 44.42 -5.59 -34.17
CA GLU A 58 43.40 -6.51 -34.72
C GLU A 58 43.89 -7.26 -35.96
N PRO A 59 43.36 -8.47 -36.22
CA PRO A 59 43.29 -9.08 -37.55
C PRO A 59 41.84 -9.24 -38.08
N GLU A 60 41.70 -9.02 -39.39
CA GLU A 60 40.45 -9.04 -40.19
C GLU A 60 39.81 -10.45 -40.38
N PRO A 61 38.54 -10.53 -40.83
CA PRO A 61 37.70 -11.73 -40.76
C PRO A 61 37.77 -12.70 -41.98
N GLY A 62 37.25 -13.91 -41.80
CA GLY A 62 37.08 -14.95 -42.84
C GLY A 62 35.75 -15.72 -42.70
N PRO A 63 35.25 -16.40 -43.76
CA PRO A 63 33.80 -16.48 -44.02
C PRO A 63 33.07 -17.78 -43.60
N GLU A 64 31.73 -17.70 -43.61
CA GLU A 64 30.75 -18.78 -43.37
C GLU A 64 30.84 -19.98 -44.33
N PRO A 65 30.30 -21.13 -43.90
CA PRO A 65 29.58 -22.07 -44.77
C PRO A 65 28.15 -22.38 -44.28
N ALA A 66 27.22 -22.51 -45.23
CA ALA A 66 25.80 -22.88 -45.01
C ALA A 66 25.53 -24.37 -45.46
N PRO A 67 24.29 -24.90 -45.55
CA PRO A 67 23.87 -26.03 -44.71
C PRO A 67 23.50 -27.33 -45.45
N ARG A 68 23.36 -28.44 -44.69
CA ARG A 68 22.67 -29.75 -44.93
C ARG A 68 22.76 -30.55 -43.62
N GLY A 69 21.85 -31.45 -43.22
CA GLY A 69 20.55 -31.86 -43.72
C GLY A 69 20.09 -33.17 -43.03
N SER A 70 18.80 -33.26 -42.64
CA SER A 70 17.99 -34.46 -42.31
C SER A 70 18.65 -35.77 -41.82
N THR A 71 18.19 -36.29 -40.66
CA THR A 71 17.51 -37.61 -40.54
C THR A 71 16.90 -37.81 -39.15
N ASP A 72 15.63 -38.23 -39.11
CA ASP A 72 14.96 -38.98 -38.02
C ASP A 72 14.89 -40.46 -38.49
N PRO A 73 15.00 -41.49 -37.62
CA PRO A 73 13.79 -42.03 -36.97
C PRO A 73 13.98 -42.53 -35.52
N GLY A 74 12.88 -42.54 -34.76
CA GLY A 74 12.85 -42.85 -33.33
C GLY A 74 12.97 -44.32 -32.88
N ALA A 75 12.83 -44.51 -31.57
CA ALA A 75 12.40 -45.75 -30.89
C ALA A 75 12.17 -45.48 -29.39
N GLU A 76 11.09 -46.00 -28.82
CA GLU A 76 10.90 -46.16 -27.37
C GLU A 76 11.76 -47.35 -26.84
N PRO A 77 11.95 -47.47 -25.51
CA PRO A 77 11.53 -48.74 -24.91
C PRO A 77 10.91 -48.64 -23.49
N GLU A 78 10.24 -49.73 -23.12
CA GLU A 78 9.48 -49.94 -21.89
C GLU A 78 10.30 -50.38 -20.64
N ALA A 79 9.65 -50.20 -19.49
CA ALA A 79 9.68 -50.90 -18.21
C ALA A 79 10.67 -52.07 -17.88
N ALA A 80 11.23 -52.00 -16.67
CA ALA A 80 11.46 -53.07 -15.68
C ALA A 80 11.58 -52.39 -14.28
N ALA A 81 10.87 -52.75 -13.19
CA ALA A 81 10.68 -54.02 -12.46
C ALA A 81 11.72 -54.26 -11.33
N ASP A 82 11.26 -54.90 -10.24
CA ASP A 82 11.97 -55.30 -9.00
C ASP A 82 12.36 -54.16 -8.01
N GLY A 83 12.29 -54.32 -6.67
CA GLY A 83 11.77 -55.42 -5.83
C GLY A 83 11.91 -55.11 -4.31
N GLU A 84 11.10 -55.72 -3.45
CA GLU A 84 11.18 -55.60 -1.97
C GLU A 84 12.32 -56.44 -1.36
N PRO A 85 12.69 -56.21 -0.08
CA PRO A 85 12.77 -57.36 0.84
C PRO A 85 12.28 -57.10 2.29
N SER A 86 12.00 -58.23 2.98
CA SER A 86 11.75 -58.36 4.44
C SER A 86 12.59 -59.57 4.97
N THR A 87 12.54 -60.10 6.21
CA THR A 87 11.54 -60.08 7.31
C THR A 87 12.22 -60.44 8.66
N ALA A 88 11.73 -59.93 9.79
CA ALA A 88 11.92 -60.53 11.14
C ALA A 88 10.80 -60.01 12.08
N GLU A 89 9.77 -60.76 12.49
CA GLU A 89 9.71 -61.96 13.37
C GLU A 89 10.28 -61.74 14.79
N ALA A 90 9.66 -62.20 15.90
CA ALA A 90 8.49 -63.09 16.14
C ALA A 90 7.56 -62.46 17.23
N GLY A 91 6.55 -63.11 17.87
CA GLY A 91 6.17 -64.53 17.99
C GLY A 91 4.76 -64.72 18.63
N PRO A 92 4.39 -65.88 19.23
CA PRO A 92 3.02 -66.41 19.07
C PRO A 92 2.20 -66.66 20.35
N THR A 93 0.86 -66.82 20.21
CA THR A 93 0.01 -67.86 20.86
C THR A 93 -1.48 -67.74 20.45
N GLY A 94 -2.23 -68.85 20.57
CA GLY A 94 -3.69 -68.97 20.51
C GLY A 94 -4.09 -70.34 21.09
N PRO A 95 -5.35 -70.84 20.96
CA PRO A 95 -6.58 -70.21 20.47
C PRO A 95 -7.79 -70.40 21.44
N GLU A 96 -9.02 -70.22 20.91
CA GLU A 96 -10.27 -70.97 21.23
C GLU A 96 -11.45 -70.28 21.98
N ALA A 97 -12.66 -70.61 21.49
CA ALA A 97 -14.02 -70.45 22.03
C ALA A 97 -14.63 -69.04 22.24
N ALA A 98 -15.82 -68.85 21.65
CA ALA A 98 -16.71 -67.71 21.88
C ALA A 98 -17.67 -67.94 23.06
N PRO A 99 -18.15 -66.86 23.68
CA PRO A 99 -19.57 -66.76 24.04
C PRO A 99 -20.25 -65.52 23.42
N GLN A 100 -21.58 -65.55 23.37
CA GLN A 100 -22.45 -64.46 22.93
C GLN A 100 -22.65 -63.39 24.03
N GLU A 101 -23.31 -62.29 23.64
CA GLU A 101 -23.86 -61.21 24.48
C GLU A 101 -22.81 -60.23 25.10
N ALA A 102 -23.04 -58.91 25.14
CA ALA A 102 -24.21 -58.11 24.75
C ALA A 102 -23.80 -56.81 24.04
N THR A 103 -24.60 -56.37 23.07
CA THR A 103 -24.44 -55.07 22.42
C THR A 103 -24.87 -53.94 23.35
N ALA A 104 -23.93 -53.11 23.80
CA ALA A 104 -24.26 -51.78 24.30
C ALA A 104 -24.70 -50.93 23.10
N HIS A 105 -26.01 -50.69 22.96
CA HIS A 105 -26.52 -49.73 21.99
C HIS A 105 -26.02 -48.32 22.36
N GLU A 106 -25.24 -47.72 21.47
CA GLU A 106 -25.32 -46.26 21.32
C GLU A 106 -26.78 -45.89 20.99
N PRO A 107 -27.34 -44.81 21.57
CA PRO A 107 -28.64 -44.33 21.17
C PRO A 107 -28.53 -43.77 19.74
N VAL A 108 -28.88 -44.60 18.76
CA VAL A 108 -29.19 -44.16 17.40
C VAL A 108 -30.09 -42.93 17.51
N PRO A 109 -29.80 -41.82 16.80
CA PRO A 109 -30.72 -40.70 16.73
C PRO A 109 -32.06 -41.23 16.25
N ARG A 110 -33.03 -41.30 17.16
CA ARG A 110 -34.37 -41.77 16.86
C ARG A 110 -34.93 -40.76 15.89
N GLU A 111 -35.04 -41.13 14.61
CA GLU A 111 -35.64 -40.29 13.57
C GLU A 111 -36.91 -39.67 14.16
N ALA A 112 -36.86 -38.36 14.35
CA ALA A 112 -37.96 -37.64 14.95
C ALA A 112 -39.15 -37.85 14.01
N ALA A 113 -40.22 -38.47 14.50
CA ALA A 113 -41.40 -38.72 13.69
C ALA A 113 -41.81 -37.40 13.02
N PRO A 114 -42.08 -37.41 11.69
CA PRO A 114 -42.20 -36.18 10.92
C PRO A 114 -43.19 -35.23 11.62
N PRO A 115 -42.83 -33.94 11.78
CA PRO A 115 -43.56 -33.02 12.64
C PRO A 115 -45.04 -33.02 12.25
N SER A 116 -45.90 -33.29 13.24
CA SER A 116 -47.33 -33.44 12.95
C SER A 116 -47.90 -32.18 12.28
N HIS A 117 -48.94 -32.34 11.46
CA HIS A 117 -49.62 -31.22 10.80
C HIS A 117 -49.95 -30.07 11.77
N THR A 118 -50.34 -30.35 13.02
CA THR A 118 -50.59 -29.33 14.05
C THR A 118 -49.35 -28.49 14.40
N VAL A 119 -48.16 -29.13 14.45
CA VAL A 119 -46.89 -28.45 14.70
C VAL A 119 -46.50 -27.58 13.51
N LEU A 120 -46.51 -28.15 12.29
CA LEU A 120 -46.20 -27.39 11.07
C LEU A 120 -47.16 -26.22 10.84
N LYS A 121 -48.45 -26.41 11.12
CA LYS A 121 -49.45 -25.33 11.10
C LYS A 121 -49.17 -24.24 12.14
N SER A 122 -48.62 -24.59 13.31
CA SER A 122 -48.23 -23.60 14.32
C SER A 122 -46.99 -22.79 13.94
N LEU A 123 -46.10 -23.35 13.10
CA LEU A 123 -44.89 -22.68 12.61
C LEU A 123 -45.17 -21.67 11.48
N LEU A 124 -46.33 -21.71 10.81
CA LEU A 124 -46.63 -20.84 9.66
C LEU A 124 -46.44 -19.33 9.95
N GLY A 125 -46.76 -18.89 11.17
CA GLY A 125 -46.53 -17.50 11.59
C GLY A 125 -45.05 -17.14 11.76
N ALA A 126 -44.24 -18.05 12.32
CA ALA A 126 -42.80 -17.87 12.43
C ALA A 126 -42.10 -17.95 11.07
N TRP A 127 -42.54 -18.86 10.21
CA TRP A 127 -42.06 -19.01 8.84
C TRP A 127 -42.40 -17.77 7.98
N ALA A 128 -43.61 -17.22 8.11
CA ALA A 128 -44.00 -15.99 7.42
C ALA A 128 -43.17 -14.76 7.87
N LEU A 129 -42.61 -14.79 9.08
CA LEU A 129 -41.69 -13.79 9.63
C LEU A 129 -40.20 -14.12 9.38
N ALA A 130 -39.88 -15.19 8.64
CA ALA A 130 -38.52 -15.71 8.45
C ALA A 130 -37.75 -15.95 9.77
N ALA A 131 -38.47 -16.39 10.82
CA ALA A 131 -37.97 -16.61 12.17
C ALA A 131 -37.78 -18.10 12.54
N CYS A 132 -38.01 -19.01 11.59
CA CYS A 132 -37.74 -20.44 11.74
C CYS A 132 -36.24 -20.75 11.57
N SER A 133 -35.79 -21.86 12.16
CA SER A 133 -34.52 -22.48 11.79
C SER A 133 -34.57 -23.05 10.35
N ALA A 134 -33.42 -23.44 9.79
CA ALA A 134 -33.36 -24.07 8.47
C ALA A 134 -34.19 -25.37 8.42
N GLU A 135 -34.01 -26.24 9.42
CA GLU A 135 -34.72 -27.53 9.54
C GLU A 135 -36.25 -27.35 9.63
N GLU A 136 -36.72 -26.35 10.38
CA GLU A 136 -38.14 -26.00 10.45
C GLU A 136 -38.67 -25.39 9.15
N THR A 137 -37.84 -24.60 8.46
CA THR A 137 -38.20 -23.98 7.18
C THR A 137 -38.41 -25.04 6.10
N ASP A 138 -37.46 -25.96 5.95
CA ASP A 138 -37.56 -27.08 5.00
C ASP A 138 -38.79 -27.95 5.28
N ALA A 139 -39.06 -28.25 6.56
CA ALA A 139 -40.21 -29.05 6.98
C ALA A 139 -41.56 -28.35 6.74
N VAL A 140 -41.63 -27.03 6.92
CA VAL A 140 -42.83 -26.23 6.59
C VAL A 140 -43.01 -26.16 5.08
N GLU A 141 -41.97 -25.85 4.30
CA GLU A 141 -42.08 -25.72 2.84
C GLU A 141 -42.50 -27.03 2.17
N ALA A 142 -41.94 -28.18 2.58
CA ALA A 142 -42.41 -29.49 2.15
C ALA A 142 -43.91 -29.67 2.40
N HIS A 143 -44.39 -29.33 3.60
CA HIS A 143 -45.80 -29.45 3.96
C HIS A 143 -46.73 -28.50 3.19
N LEU A 144 -46.27 -27.31 2.80
CA LEU A 144 -47.06 -26.39 1.98
C LEU A 144 -47.32 -26.95 0.57
N THR A 145 -46.44 -27.81 0.03
CA THR A 145 -46.71 -28.48 -1.26
C THR A 145 -47.81 -29.53 -1.18
N GLU A 146 -48.06 -30.11 0.00
CA GLU A 146 -49.03 -31.19 0.21
C GLU A 146 -50.36 -30.72 0.84
N CYS A 147 -50.38 -29.55 1.49
CA CYS A 147 -51.52 -29.06 2.27
C CYS A 147 -52.01 -27.68 1.80
N ALA A 148 -52.89 -27.67 0.80
CA ALA A 148 -53.48 -26.44 0.26
C ALA A 148 -54.08 -25.49 1.33
N PRO A 149 -54.79 -25.95 2.39
CA PRO A 149 -55.26 -25.05 3.45
C PRO A 149 -54.16 -24.36 4.25
N CYS A 150 -52.99 -24.98 4.40
CA CYS A 150 -51.82 -24.35 5.02
C CYS A 150 -51.11 -23.41 4.04
N ALA A 151 -51.07 -23.73 2.75
CA ALA A 151 -50.52 -22.84 1.72
C ALA A 151 -51.33 -21.54 1.61
N ASP A 152 -52.67 -21.62 1.57
CA ASP A 152 -53.56 -20.46 1.58
C ASP A 152 -53.35 -19.58 2.81
N GLU A 153 -53.19 -20.19 3.99
CA GLU A 153 -52.94 -19.45 5.23
C GLU A 153 -51.53 -18.85 5.27
N ALA A 154 -50.52 -19.55 4.78
CA ALA A 154 -49.15 -19.06 4.69
C ALA A 154 -49.02 -17.86 3.73
N LEU A 155 -49.76 -17.85 2.62
CA LEU A 155 -49.88 -16.68 1.73
C LEU A 155 -50.49 -15.49 2.46
N ARG A 156 -51.65 -15.68 3.13
CA ARG A 156 -52.30 -14.61 3.92
C ARG A 156 -51.42 -14.07 5.04
N LEU A 157 -50.65 -14.94 5.70
CA LEU A 157 -49.71 -14.53 6.73
C LEU A 157 -48.54 -13.72 6.14
N ARG A 158 -48.00 -14.09 4.98
CA ARG A 158 -47.00 -13.27 4.26
C ARG A 158 -47.56 -11.92 3.81
N ASP A 159 -48.78 -11.88 3.27
CA ASP A 159 -49.46 -10.63 2.91
C ASP A 159 -49.65 -9.73 4.15
N ALA A 160 -50.07 -10.31 5.28
CA ALA A 160 -50.23 -9.59 6.54
C ALA A 160 -48.89 -9.10 7.13
N VAL A 161 -47.81 -9.87 7.01
CA VAL A 161 -46.45 -9.43 7.38
C VAL A 161 -46.01 -8.25 6.52
N GLY A 162 -46.33 -8.24 5.22
CA GLY A 162 -46.11 -7.09 4.34
C GLY A 162 -46.81 -5.81 4.80
N LEU A 163 -47.99 -5.91 5.43
CA LEU A 163 -48.71 -4.76 6.02
C LEU A 163 -48.15 -4.32 7.38
N LEU A 164 -47.45 -5.19 8.10
CA LEU A 164 -46.77 -4.87 9.37
C LEU A 164 -45.35 -4.31 9.16
N GLN A 165 -44.76 -4.58 8.00
CA GLN A 165 -43.45 -4.06 7.63
C GLN A 165 -43.55 -2.59 7.23
N ALA A 166 -43.23 -1.68 8.16
CA ALA A 166 -43.02 -0.28 7.83
C ALA A 166 -41.99 -0.18 6.67
N GLU A 167 -42.27 0.70 5.70
CA GLU A 167 -41.38 0.98 4.57
C GLU A 167 -40.00 1.40 5.09
N ARG A 168 -39.06 0.45 5.11
CA ARG A 168 -37.65 0.74 5.39
C ARG A 168 -37.02 1.19 4.08
N SER A 169 -36.21 2.26 4.13
CA SER A 169 -35.44 2.62 2.94
C SER A 169 -34.56 1.45 2.51
N LEU A 170 -34.46 1.26 1.19
CA LEU A 170 -33.50 0.35 0.57
C LEU A 170 -32.08 0.95 0.54
N ASP A 171 -31.92 2.21 0.96
CA ASP A 171 -30.64 2.84 1.16
C ASP A 171 -29.86 2.12 2.26
N LEU A 172 -28.92 1.28 1.84
CA LEU A 172 -27.94 0.69 2.75
C LEU A 172 -27.04 1.79 3.29
N ASP A 173 -26.75 1.73 4.59
CA ASP A 173 -25.70 2.54 5.22
C ASP A 173 -24.40 2.42 4.38
N PRO A 174 -23.82 3.51 3.87
CA PRO A 174 -22.59 3.46 3.05
C PRO A 174 -21.43 2.72 3.74
N MET A 175 -21.37 2.75 5.08
CA MET A 175 -20.38 2.04 5.89
C MET A 175 -20.70 0.56 6.10
N LEU A 176 -21.85 0.05 5.62
CA LEU A 176 -22.19 -1.38 5.71
C LEU A 176 -21.16 -2.25 4.98
N ARG A 177 -20.78 -1.88 3.73
CA ARG A 177 -19.77 -2.64 2.96
C ARG A 177 -18.43 -2.70 3.72
N ALA A 178 -17.96 -1.57 4.23
CA ALA A 178 -16.72 -1.49 4.98
C ALA A 178 -16.75 -2.37 6.24
N ARG A 179 -17.79 -2.24 7.09
CA ARG A 179 -17.95 -3.04 8.31
C ARG A 179 -18.09 -4.54 8.03
N VAL A 180 -18.78 -4.92 6.95
CA VAL A 180 -18.91 -6.34 6.55
C VAL A 180 -17.55 -6.89 6.12
N LEU A 181 -16.80 -6.17 5.27
CA LEU A 181 -15.46 -6.59 4.85
C LEU A 181 -14.49 -6.66 6.03
N GLU A 182 -14.49 -5.68 6.93
CA GLU A 182 -13.72 -5.69 8.18
C GLU A 182 -14.06 -6.90 9.06
N ASN A 183 -15.34 -7.21 9.25
CA ASN A 183 -15.78 -8.38 10.01
C ASN A 183 -15.33 -9.69 9.36
N CYS A 184 -15.44 -9.79 8.02
CA CYS A 184 -14.98 -10.95 7.26
C CYS A 184 -13.46 -11.14 7.35
N LEU A 185 -12.67 -10.08 7.22
CA LEU A 185 -11.21 -10.10 7.32
C LEU A 185 -10.75 -10.41 8.75
N GLY A 186 -11.42 -9.87 9.77
CA GLY A 186 -11.16 -10.20 11.17
C GLY A 186 -11.46 -11.67 11.51
N ARG A 187 -12.48 -12.28 10.90
CA ARG A 187 -12.78 -13.72 11.05
C ARG A 187 -11.85 -14.62 10.25
N ARG A 188 -11.38 -14.16 9.08
CA ARG A 188 -10.52 -14.92 8.17
C ARG A 188 -9.36 -14.03 7.70
N PRO A 189 -8.33 -13.83 8.54
CA PRO A 189 -7.18 -13.02 8.17
C PRO A 189 -6.45 -13.61 6.96
N ALA A 190 -5.80 -12.73 6.19
CA ALA A 190 -4.94 -13.14 5.09
C ALA A 190 -3.82 -14.06 5.60
N ARG A 191 -3.62 -15.21 4.95
CA ARG A 191 -2.56 -16.17 5.31
C ARG A 191 -1.16 -15.55 5.21
N ILE A 192 -0.99 -14.65 4.24
CA ILE A 192 0.18 -13.81 4.02
C ILE A 192 -0.36 -12.38 3.93
N PRO A 193 -0.19 -11.54 4.97
CA PRO A 193 -0.62 -10.15 4.94
C PRO A 193 0.40 -9.29 4.17
N VAL A 194 -0.08 -8.22 3.54
CA VAL A 194 0.78 -7.16 3.00
C VAL A 194 1.49 -6.44 4.16
N PRO A 195 2.80 -6.15 4.07
CA PRO A 195 3.50 -5.38 5.11
C PRO A 195 2.89 -3.98 5.26
N ALA A 196 2.77 -3.49 6.50
CA ALA A 196 2.12 -2.20 6.78
C ALA A 196 2.76 -1.01 6.04
N TRP A 197 4.08 -1.05 5.79
CA TRP A 197 4.80 -0.04 5.00
C TRP A 197 4.58 -0.13 3.49
N ALA A 198 4.10 -1.28 2.98
CA ALA A 198 3.75 -1.46 1.57
C ALA A 198 2.25 -1.24 1.28
N ALA A 199 1.40 -1.27 2.31
CA ALA A 199 -0.05 -1.11 2.18
C ALA A 199 -0.49 0.21 1.50
N PRO A 200 0.19 1.36 1.66
CA PRO A 200 -0.14 2.57 0.90
C PRO A 200 0.03 2.39 -0.62
N TYR A 201 1.10 1.71 -1.07
CA TYR A 201 1.32 1.46 -2.50
C TYR A 201 0.29 0.48 -3.06
N ASP A 202 0.01 -0.62 -2.34
CA ASP A 202 -1.03 -1.59 -2.70
C ASP A 202 -2.39 -0.90 -2.92
N ALA A 203 -2.78 -0.02 -1.99
CA ALA A 203 -4.04 0.69 -2.04
C ALA A 203 -4.09 1.73 -3.18
N GLU A 204 -3.09 2.62 -3.31
CA GLU A 204 -3.15 3.67 -4.33
C GLU A 204 -2.93 3.12 -5.76
N ALA A 205 -2.13 2.05 -5.93
CA ALA A 205 -2.03 1.34 -7.21
C ALA A 205 -3.36 0.64 -7.56
N ALA A 206 -4.03 -0.02 -6.61
CA ALA A 206 -5.33 -0.63 -6.85
C ALA A 206 -6.44 0.40 -7.15
N ARG A 207 -6.39 1.59 -6.53
CA ARG A 207 -7.31 2.70 -6.85
C ARG A 207 -7.08 3.26 -8.25
N LEU A 208 -5.82 3.40 -8.67
CA LEU A 208 -5.48 3.81 -10.04
C LEU A 208 -5.89 2.73 -11.06
N ASP A 209 -5.65 1.45 -10.80
CA ASP A 209 -6.13 0.37 -11.68
C ASP A 209 -7.66 0.36 -11.81
N ALA A 210 -8.39 0.67 -10.73
CA ALA A 210 -9.84 0.80 -10.78
C ALA A 210 -10.30 1.98 -11.67
N LEU A 211 -9.64 3.13 -11.60
CA LEU A 211 -9.89 4.26 -12.51
C LEU A 211 -9.63 3.88 -13.98
N LEU A 212 -8.49 3.26 -14.25
CA LEU A 212 -8.07 2.83 -15.60
C LEU A 212 -8.93 1.70 -16.17
N ASN A 213 -9.64 0.96 -15.32
CA ASN A 213 -10.49 -0.15 -15.74
C ASN A 213 -11.67 0.28 -16.60
N ASP A 214 -12.18 1.49 -16.37
CA ASP A 214 -13.39 2.00 -17.01
C ASP A 214 -13.06 2.83 -18.28
N PHE A 215 -11.78 2.95 -18.65
CA PHE A 215 -11.29 3.74 -19.78
C PHE A 215 -11.42 3.00 -21.12
N GLY A 216 -11.99 3.68 -22.12
CA GLY A 216 -11.94 3.27 -23.52
C GLY A 216 -10.64 3.71 -24.22
N ASP A 217 -10.49 3.36 -25.49
CA ASP A 217 -9.26 3.63 -26.26
C ASP A 217 -8.95 5.14 -26.42
N ALA A 218 -9.95 6.01 -26.31
CA ALA A 218 -9.79 7.45 -26.45
C ALA A 218 -9.16 8.07 -25.18
N GLU A 219 -9.59 7.62 -24.01
CA GLU A 219 -9.14 8.09 -22.70
C GLU A 219 -7.64 7.80 -22.49
N TRP A 220 -7.14 6.66 -22.96
CA TRP A 220 -5.71 6.32 -22.96
C TRP A 220 -4.82 7.31 -23.75
N HIS A 221 -5.42 8.06 -24.67
CA HIS A 221 -4.78 9.10 -25.46
C HIS A 221 -5.10 10.53 -24.99
N ALA A 222 -5.86 10.69 -23.90
CA ALA A 222 -6.15 12.00 -23.32
C ALA A 222 -4.84 12.72 -22.91
N PRO A 223 -4.69 14.02 -23.23
CA PRO A 223 -3.41 14.73 -23.08
C PRO A 223 -3.15 15.17 -21.64
N VAL A 224 -2.20 14.53 -20.97
CA VAL A 224 -1.78 14.89 -19.61
C VAL A 224 -0.63 15.91 -19.65
N ARG A 225 -0.60 16.83 -18.68
CA ARG A 225 0.52 17.74 -18.44
C ARG A 225 1.11 17.49 -17.05
N LEU A 226 2.15 16.67 -17.00
CA LEU A 226 2.96 16.46 -15.80
C LEU A 226 3.61 17.79 -15.38
N LYS A 227 3.67 18.02 -14.07
CA LYS A 227 4.23 19.22 -13.42
C LYS A 227 5.24 18.78 -12.36
N TRP A 228 6.40 19.45 -12.28
CA TRP A 228 7.38 19.30 -11.19
C TRP A 228 8.16 20.61 -11.03
N PHE A 229 9.03 20.70 -10.03
CA PHE A 229 9.82 21.88 -9.72
C PHE A 229 11.31 21.63 -9.95
N GLU A 230 11.95 22.43 -10.79
CA GLU A 230 13.37 22.29 -11.14
C GLU A 230 13.99 23.67 -11.35
N ARG A 231 15.21 23.91 -10.85
CA ARG A 231 15.96 25.18 -11.04
C ARG A 231 15.15 26.43 -10.67
N GLU A 232 14.50 26.39 -9.50
CA GLU A 232 13.65 27.46 -8.94
C GLU A 232 12.39 27.82 -9.74
N ARG A 233 11.93 26.95 -10.66
CA ARG A 233 10.73 27.17 -11.47
C ARG A 233 9.93 25.88 -11.64
N ARG A 234 8.63 26.02 -11.91
CA ARG A 234 7.80 24.89 -12.33
C ARG A 234 8.17 24.47 -13.76
N ALA A 235 8.57 23.23 -13.93
CA ALA A 235 8.76 22.55 -15.20
C ALA A 235 7.48 21.78 -15.57
N THR A 236 7.28 21.49 -16.87
CA THR A 236 6.15 20.68 -17.33
C THR A 236 6.50 19.85 -18.55
N ARG A 237 5.92 18.65 -18.66
CA ARG A 237 6.00 17.77 -19.84
C ARG A 237 4.60 17.45 -20.33
N ARG A 238 4.40 17.41 -21.65
CA ARG A 238 3.17 16.90 -22.27
C ARG A 238 3.34 15.41 -22.53
N THR A 239 2.33 14.63 -22.20
CA THR A 239 2.26 13.18 -22.45
C THR A 239 0.78 12.76 -22.62
N THR A 240 0.48 11.48 -22.60
CA THR A 240 -0.89 10.94 -22.53
C THR A 240 -1.10 10.13 -21.26
N VAL A 241 -2.33 9.74 -20.93
CA VAL A 241 -2.62 8.77 -19.85
C VAL A 241 -1.73 7.53 -19.96
N ALA A 242 -1.65 6.91 -21.14
CA ALA A 242 -0.75 5.77 -21.37
C ALA A 242 0.74 6.10 -21.13
N GLY A 243 1.15 7.34 -21.43
CA GLY A 243 2.49 7.84 -21.13
C GLY A 243 2.77 8.00 -19.63
N VAL A 244 1.76 8.38 -18.83
CA VAL A 244 1.86 8.46 -17.37
C VAL A 244 1.98 7.06 -16.74
N ILE A 245 1.17 6.10 -17.19
CA ILE A 245 1.29 4.71 -16.69
C ILE A 245 2.62 4.09 -17.11
N GLY A 246 3.13 4.41 -18.30
CA GLY A 246 4.50 4.06 -18.69
C GLY A 246 5.56 4.66 -17.76
N HIS A 247 5.44 5.94 -17.41
CA HIS A 247 6.33 6.59 -16.43
C HIS A 247 6.30 5.87 -15.07
N LEU A 248 5.12 5.62 -14.50
CA LEU A 248 4.99 4.87 -13.24
C LEU A 248 5.69 3.50 -13.32
N MET A 249 5.42 2.73 -14.38
CA MET A 249 6.04 1.41 -14.63
C MET A 249 7.57 1.48 -14.73
N ALA A 250 8.10 2.51 -15.41
CA ALA A 250 9.54 2.71 -15.58
C ALA A 250 10.26 3.06 -14.26
N VAL A 251 9.60 3.76 -13.34
CA VAL A 251 10.16 4.15 -12.03
C VAL A 251 9.93 3.06 -10.97
N ASP A 252 8.78 2.39 -10.97
CA ASP A 252 8.49 1.23 -10.11
C ASP A 252 9.48 0.08 -10.34
N ALA A 253 10.10 0.02 -11.53
CA ALA A 253 11.15 -0.92 -11.85
C ALA A 253 12.44 -0.72 -11.04
N LEU A 254 12.71 0.48 -10.48
CA LEU A 254 13.79 0.67 -9.50
C LEU A 254 13.58 -0.21 -8.26
N VAL A 255 12.33 -0.32 -7.81
CA VAL A 255 11.94 -1.19 -6.69
C VAL A 255 12.02 -2.67 -7.10
N ALA A 256 11.62 -2.99 -8.34
CA ALA A 256 11.74 -4.35 -8.87
C ALA A 256 13.19 -4.84 -8.91
N THR A 257 14.11 -4.04 -9.46
CA THR A 257 15.54 -4.36 -9.54
C THR A 257 16.18 -4.45 -8.15
N ALA A 258 15.81 -3.58 -7.20
CA ALA A 258 16.28 -3.69 -5.81
C ALA A 258 15.87 -5.04 -5.19
N LEU A 259 14.63 -5.48 -5.42
CA LEU A 259 14.13 -6.80 -5.00
C LEU A 259 14.71 -8.00 -5.76
N GLY A 260 15.62 -7.78 -6.73
CA GLY A 260 16.22 -8.84 -7.54
C GLY A 260 15.27 -9.43 -8.57
N LEU A 261 14.21 -8.73 -8.94
CA LEU A 261 13.31 -9.09 -10.03
C LEU A 261 13.90 -8.61 -11.37
N ASP A 262 13.52 -9.29 -12.46
CA ASP A 262 13.89 -8.88 -13.80
C ASP A 262 13.38 -7.46 -14.12
N GLU A 263 14.18 -6.70 -14.86
CA GLU A 263 13.81 -5.40 -15.40
C GLU A 263 12.61 -5.55 -16.38
N PRO A 264 11.41 -5.03 -16.05
CA PRO A 264 10.21 -5.27 -16.85
C PRO A 264 10.15 -4.42 -18.13
N VAL A 265 10.99 -3.38 -18.25
CA VAL A 265 11.09 -2.55 -19.45
C VAL A 265 12.45 -2.79 -20.11
N PRO A 266 12.54 -3.21 -21.39
CA PRO A 266 13.81 -3.40 -22.06
C PRO A 266 14.52 -2.05 -22.31
N LEU A 267 15.26 -1.60 -21.31
CA LEU A 267 16.13 -0.42 -21.32
C LEU A 267 17.57 -0.83 -21.65
N ASP A 268 18.35 0.09 -22.22
CA ASP A 268 19.81 -0.09 -22.27
C ASP A 268 20.42 0.08 -20.86
N ALA A 269 21.68 -0.36 -20.70
CA ALA A 269 22.33 -0.40 -19.40
C ALA A 269 22.58 1.00 -18.78
N GLU A 270 22.67 2.06 -19.58
CA GLU A 270 22.88 3.43 -19.08
C GLU A 270 21.56 4.00 -18.58
N ALA A 271 20.47 3.84 -19.34
CA ALA A 271 19.12 4.21 -18.92
C ALA A 271 18.66 3.39 -17.70
N ALA A 272 18.92 2.08 -17.67
CA ALA A 272 18.53 1.21 -16.56
C ALA A 272 19.22 1.58 -15.23
N ALA A 273 20.50 1.98 -15.30
CA ALA A 273 21.27 2.48 -14.14
C ALA A 273 20.96 3.95 -13.78
N GLY A 274 20.17 4.65 -14.60
CA GLY A 274 19.76 6.04 -14.37
C GLY A 274 18.62 6.20 -13.37
N GLY A 275 18.40 7.44 -12.93
CA GLY A 275 17.27 7.80 -12.08
C GLY A 275 15.92 7.87 -12.84
N PRO A 276 14.82 8.24 -12.14
CA PRO A 276 13.45 8.26 -12.68
C PRO A 276 13.31 8.94 -14.06
N THR A 277 13.89 10.14 -14.22
CA THR A 277 13.86 10.90 -15.48
C THR A 277 14.46 10.12 -16.66
N ALA A 278 15.62 9.48 -16.45
CA ALA A 278 16.35 8.77 -17.51
C ALA A 278 15.58 7.55 -17.99
N ARG A 279 15.06 6.75 -17.03
CA ARG A 279 14.24 5.56 -17.30
C ARG A 279 12.94 5.92 -18.01
N THR A 280 12.28 7.00 -17.59
CA THR A 280 11.05 7.52 -18.20
C THR A 280 11.26 7.98 -19.64
N GLU A 281 12.26 8.82 -19.89
CA GLU A 281 12.56 9.30 -21.24
C GLU A 281 13.01 8.17 -22.16
N ALA A 282 13.79 7.19 -21.68
CA ALA A 282 14.19 6.02 -22.44
C ALA A 282 12.98 5.16 -22.86
N LEU A 283 12.05 4.85 -21.94
CA LEU A 283 10.81 4.16 -22.28
C LEU A 283 9.98 4.92 -23.33
N TRP A 284 9.82 6.24 -23.16
CA TRP A 284 9.06 7.05 -24.12
C TRP A 284 9.74 7.17 -25.50
N GLN A 285 11.07 7.05 -25.56
CA GLN A 285 11.83 7.08 -26.82
C GLN A 285 11.93 5.71 -27.51
N ALA A 286 11.80 4.60 -26.78
CA ALA A 286 11.87 3.25 -27.34
C ALA A 286 10.70 2.91 -28.29
N GLY A 287 9.56 3.60 -28.18
CA GLY A 287 8.39 3.38 -29.03
C GLY A 287 8.44 4.15 -30.36
N GLN A 288 8.22 3.45 -31.48
CA GLN A 288 7.93 4.11 -32.78
C GLN A 288 6.59 4.87 -32.79
N TYR A 289 5.71 4.55 -31.84
CA TYR A 289 4.39 5.14 -31.65
C TYR A 289 4.21 5.48 -30.16
N PRO A 290 3.34 6.46 -29.81
CA PRO A 290 2.97 6.71 -28.43
C PRO A 290 2.44 5.46 -27.73
N LEU A 291 2.65 5.36 -26.41
CA LEU A 291 2.08 4.30 -25.59
C LEU A 291 0.54 4.30 -25.71
N THR A 292 -0.05 3.11 -25.56
CA THR A 292 -1.49 2.85 -25.67
C THR A 292 -1.97 2.08 -24.43
N ARG A 293 -3.26 1.71 -24.36
CA ARG A 293 -3.81 0.87 -23.26
C ARG A 293 -3.02 -0.41 -22.95
N THR A 294 -2.23 -0.91 -23.90
CA THR A 294 -1.37 -2.09 -23.73
C THR A 294 -0.34 -1.96 -22.60
N VAL A 295 -0.11 -0.75 -22.08
CA VAL A 295 0.76 -0.51 -20.91
C VAL A 295 0.09 -0.92 -19.58
N ARG A 296 -1.24 -1.05 -19.52
CA ARG A 296 -1.97 -1.38 -18.28
C ARG A 296 -1.55 -2.72 -17.71
N ASP A 297 -1.64 -3.78 -18.51
CA ASP A 297 -1.45 -5.15 -18.00
C ASP A 297 -0.01 -5.39 -17.49
N PRO A 298 1.07 -4.94 -18.17
CA PRO A 298 2.43 -5.03 -17.64
C PRO A 298 2.65 -4.21 -16.36
N TRP A 299 2.15 -2.97 -16.28
CA TRP A 299 2.24 -2.14 -15.08
C TRP A 299 1.51 -2.80 -13.90
N ARG A 300 0.30 -3.29 -14.13
CA ARG A 300 -0.53 -3.95 -13.12
C ARG A 300 0.11 -5.24 -12.59
N GLU A 301 0.67 -6.06 -13.48
CA GLU A 301 1.38 -7.29 -13.09
C GLU A 301 2.69 -6.99 -12.35
N GLN A 302 3.39 -5.90 -12.71
CA GLN A 302 4.54 -5.40 -11.95
C GLN A 302 4.12 -5.00 -10.54
N SER A 303 3.11 -4.14 -10.35
CA SER A 303 2.63 -3.74 -9.02
C SER A 303 2.22 -4.94 -8.15
N HIS A 304 1.51 -5.90 -8.73
CA HIS A 304 1.17 -7.16 -8.07
C HIS A 304 2.40 -7.99 -7.70
N THR A 305 3.40 -8.06 -8.59
CA THR A 305 4.64 -8.80 -8.34
C THR A 305 5.45 -8.15 -7.22
N LEU A 306 5.53 -6.81 -7.18
CA LEU A 306 6.16 -6.07 -6.09
C LEU A 306 5.49 -6.38 -4.75
N ILE A 307 4.16 -6.19 -4.64
CA ILE A 307 3.39 -6.47 -3.41
C ILE A 307 3.52 -7.93 -2.99
N ARG A 308 3.42 -8.88 -3.92
CA ARG A 308 3.63 -10.30 -3.63
C ARG A 308 5.03 -10.55 -3.08
N THR A 309 6.06 -9.99 -3.69
CA THR A 309 7.46 -10.20 -3.32
C THR A 309 7.74 -9.67 -1.92
N VAL A 310 7.35 -8.43 -1.61
CA VAL A 310 7.55 -7.87 -0.26
C VAL A 310 6.73 -8.59 0.81
N SER A 311 5.57 -9.15 0.46
CA SER A 311 4.73 -9.93 1.40
C SER A 311 5.33 -11.30 1.76
N PHE A 312 6.24 -11.84 0.94
CA PHE A 312 7.03 -13.04 1.26
C PHE A 312 8.44 -12.71 1.78
N ALA A 313 8.84 -11.43 1.78
CA ALA A 313 10.20 -11.03 2.13
C ALA A 313 10.45 -11.10 3.65
N GLY A 314 11.72 -11.33 4.02
CA GLY A 314 12.14 -11.40 5.42
C GLY A 314 12.13 -10.02 6.11
N ARG A 315 12.32 -10.01 7.44
CA ARG A 315 12.28 -8.78 8.25
C ARG A 315 13.25 -7.68 7.79
N GLY A 316 14.39 -8.05 7.20
CA GLY A 316 15.41 -7.12 6.71
C GLY A 316 15.18 -6.57 5.29
N ALA A 317 14.00 -6.78 4.70
CA ALA A 317 13.69 -6.28 3.37
C ALA A 317 13.33 -4.78 3.37
N ALA A 318 12.77 -4.27 4.45
CA ALA A 318 12.35 -2.88 4.57
C ALA A 318 13.54 -1.90 4.48
N GLU A 319 14.71 -2.32 4.97
CA GLU A 319 15.96 -1.56 5.00
C GLU A 319 16.80 -1.69 3.73
N LEU A 320 16.32 -2.39 2.69
CA LEU A 320 17.04 -2.58 1.43
C LEU A 320 17.12 -1.27 0.64
N ASP A 321 18.32 -0.85 0.23
CA ASP A 321 18.51 0.38 -0.53
C ASP A 321 17.93 0.28 -1.95
N VAL A 322 16.98 1.17 -2.27
CA VAL A 322 16.47 1.42 -3.62
C VAL A 322 17.17 2.65 -4.18
N CYS A 323 17.95 2.49 -5.25
CA CYS A 323 18.69 3.58 -5.89
C CYS A 323 17.75 4.41 -6.79
N TYR A 324 17.74 5.73 -6.59
CA TYR A 324 17.06 6.73 -7.43
C TYR A 324 18.05 7.53 -8.32
N GLY A 325 19.28 7.01 -8.48
CA GLY A 325 20.38 7.67 -9.20
C GLY A 325 21.24 8.52 -8.26
N GLU A 326 20.82 9.74 -7.96
CA GLU A 326 21.61 10.66 -7.12
C GLU A 326 21.51 10.38 -5.61
N PHE A 327 20.48 9.65 -5.20
CA PHE A 327 20.22 9.26 -3.81
C PHE A 327 19.65 7.83 -3.75
N ALA A 328 19.52 7.29 -2.55
CA ALA A 328 18.83 6.03 -2.28
C ALA A 328 17.80 6.22 -1.16
N LEU A 329 16.76 5.40 -1.17
CA LEU A 329 15.77 5.29 -0.09
C LEU A 329 15.73 3.83 0.40
N PRO A 330 15.55 3.57 1.72
CA PRO A 330 15.15 2.26 2.19
C PRO A 330 13.86 1.81 1.50
N LEU A 331 13.70 0.52 1.20
CA LEU A 331 12.56 -0.03 0.47
C LEU A 331 11.21 0.41 1.07
N GLN A 332 11.08 0.49 2.40
CA GLN A 332 9.86 0.99 3.04
C GLN A 332 9.52 2.44 2.65
N ASP A 333 10.52 3.31 2.56
CA ASP A 333 10.38 4.72 2.20
C ASP A 333 10.21 4.85 0.67
N ALA A 334 10.86 3.98 -0.11
CA ALA A 334 10.64 3.87 -1.54
C ALA A 334 9.19 3.45 -1.87
N MET A 335 8.57 2.52 -1.14
CA MET A 335 7.16 2.17 -1.35
C MET A 335 6.20 3.30 -0.99
N LEU A 336 6.52 4.11 0.03
CA LEU A 336 5.77 5.32 0.36
C LEU A 336 5.90 6.39 -0.74
N ASP A 337 7.10 6.57 -1.31
CA ASP A 337 7.32 7.41 -2.50
C ASP A 337 6.51 6.90 -3.71
N ARG A 338 6.55 5.60 -4.01
CA ARG A 338 5.75 5.02 -5.11
C ARG A 338 4.26 5.21 -4.88
N ALA A 339 3.77 5.08 -3.64
CA ALA A 339 2.37 5.34 -3.30
C ALA A 339 1.98 6.81 -3.52
N PHE A 340 2.85 7.75 -3.15
CA PHE A 340 2.67 9.18 -3.38
C PHE A 340 2.59 9.49 -4.88
N GLU A 341 3.55 9.01 -5.68
CA GLU A 341 3.56 9.24 -7.13
C GLU A 341 2.35 8.59 -7.83
N CYS A 342 1.93 7.38 -7.42
CA CYS A 342 0.69 6.76 -7.90
C CYS A 342 -0.55 7.63 -7.62
N TRP A 343 -0.67 8.20 -6.42
CA TRP A 343 -1.80 9.08 -6.09
C TRP A 343 -1.77 10.41 -6.88
N ILE A 344 -0.63 11.09 -6.90
CA ILE A 344 -0.46 12.37 -7.63
C ILE A 344 -0.78 12.18 -9.11
N HIS A 345 -0.23 11.14 -9.74
CA HIS A 345 -0.44 10.89 -11.16
C HIS A 345 -1.82 10.30 -11.50
N ALA A 346 -2.47 9.60 -10.56
CA ALA A 346 -3.90 9.30 -10.69
C ALA A 346 -4.73 10.59 -10.70
N GLY A 347 -4.34 11.60 -9.91
CA GLY A 347 -4.91 12.95 -9.95
C GLY A 347 -4.69 13.66 -11.28
N ASP A 348 -3.48 13.65 -11.84
CA ASP A 348 -3.17 14.19 -13.18
C ASP A 348 -4.00 13.50 -14.29
N ILE A 349 -4.18 12.18 -14.21
CA ILE A 349 -4.99 11.40 -15.15
C ILE A 349 -6.47 11.78 -15.00
N ALA A 350 -6.99 11.84 -13.78
CA ALA A 350 -8.38 12.19 -13.50
C ALA A 350 -8.72 13.63 -13.93
N GLU A 351 -7.81 14.60 -13.71
CA GLU A 351 -7.91 15.97 -14.25
C GLU A 351 -8.02 15.96 -15.78
N ALA A 352 -7.26 15.09 -16.47
CA ALA A 352 -7.23 15.03 -17.93
C ALA A 352 -8.47 14.36 -18.58
N VAL A 353 -9.32 13.68 -17.80
CA VAL A 353 -10.57 13.03 -18.26
C VAL A 353 -11.82 13.54 -17.52
N ASP A 354 -11.73 14.67 -16.81
CA ASP A 354 -12.82 15.28 -16.02
C ASP A 354 -13.46 14.32 -14.97
N TYR A 355 -12.66 13.46 -14.34
CA TYR A 355 -13.11 12.48 -13.35
C TYR A 355 -12.79 12.94 -11.89
N PRO A 356 -13.69 12.72 -10.91
CA PRO A 356 -13.42 13.06 -9.50
C PRO A 356 -12.49 12.04 -8.84
N TYR A 357 -11.40 12.49 -8.22
CA TYR A 357 -10.45 11.62 -7.52
C TYR A 357 -10.06 12.17 -6.15
N ASP A 358 -10.51 11.48 -5.09
CA ASP A 358 -10.30 11.90 -3.70
C ASP A 358 -8.86 11.64 -3.20
N PRO A 359 -8.42 12.30 -2.11
CA PRO A 359 -7.13 12.01 -1.45
C PRO A 359 -6.97 10.56 -0.95
N PRO A 360 -5.77 10.16 -0.48
CA PRO A 360 -5.54 8.89 0.21
C PRO A 360 -6.29 8.82 1.55
N SER A 361 -6.32 7.64 2.17
CA SER A 361 -6.75 7.53 3.57
C SER A 361 -5.85 8.38 4.47
N GLY A 362 -6.38 8.92 5.57
CA GLY A 362 -5.60 9.76 6.49
C GLY A 362 -4.31 9.08 6.98
N THR A 363 -4.33 7.77 7.21
CA THR A 363 -3.14 6.99 7.59
C THR A 363 -2.10 6.93 6.47
N HIS A 364 -2.53 6.77 5.21
CA HIS A 364 -1.61 6.74 4.06
C HIS A 364 -1.03 8.13 3.79
N LEU A 365 -1.89 9.15 3.81
CA LEU A 365 -1.50 10.55 3.62
C LEU A 365 -0.50 10.99 4.70
N HIS A 366 -0.73 10.63 5.97
CA HIS A 366 0.23 10.86 7.05
C HIS A 366 1.61 10.23 6.79
N GLY A 367 1.64 8.98 6.31
CA GLY A 367 2.91 8.30 5.97
C GLY A 367 3.68 8.96 4.83
N MET A 368 2.97 9.48 3.82
CA MET A 368 3.57 10.25 2.72
C MET A 368 4.10 11.60 3.20
N ILE A 369 3.33 12.32 4.03
CA ILE A 369 3.72 13.60 4.64
C ILE A 369 4.94 13.40 5.55
N ASP A 370 4.95 12.37 6.39
CA ASP A 370 6.06 12.06 7.29
C ASP A 370 7.35 11.78 6.51
N LEU A 371 7.29 10.96 5.45
CA LEU A 371 8.45 10.72 4.59
C LEU A 371 8.99 12.03 4.03
N ALA A 372 8.13 12.86 3.42
CA ALA A 372 8.52 14.15 2.87
C ALA A 372 9.14 15.07 3.95
N ALA A 373 8.52 15.17 5.12
CA ALA A 373 9.03 15.97 6.25
C ALA A 373 10.40 15.46 6.76
N ARG A 374 10.60 14.14 6.87
CA ARG A 374 11.87 13.53 7.30
C ARG A 374 13.03 13.83 6.35
N ILE A 375 12.79 13.93 5.04
CA ILE A 375 13.85 14.17 4.05
C ILE A 375 14.13 15.67 3.78
N LEU A 376 13.25 16.58 4.18
CA LEU A 376 13.43 18.04 4.02
C LEU A 376 14.81 18.57 4.50
N PRO A 377 15.38 18.17 5.66
CA PRO A 377 16.69 18.67 6.10
C PRO A 377 17.82 18.35 5.13
N ALA A 378 17.81 17.15 4.52
CA ALA A 378 18.80 16.74 3.53
C ALA A 378 18.63 17.54 2.22
N VAL A 379 17.40 17.66 1.73
CA VAL A 379 17.07 18.42 0.51
C VAL A 379 17.42 19.90 0.67
N LEU A 380 17.18 20.48 1.85
CA LEU A 380 17.59 21.85 2.16
C LEU A 380 19.13 22.00 2.16
N ALA A 381 19.87 21.06 2.73
CA ALA A 381 21.33 21.07 2.64
C ALA A 381 21.82 20.98 1.19
N ASP A 382 21.15 20.19 0.35
CA ASP A 382 21.53 19.98 -1.05
C ASP A 382 21.23 21.21 -1.91
N ARG A 383 20.10 21.88 -1.67
CA ARG A 383 19.82 23.21 -2.22
C ARG A 383 20.91 24.23 -1.85
N ARG A 384 21.42 24.21 -0.61
CA ARG A 384 22.56 25.07 -0.22
C ARG A 384 23.85 24.71 -0.94
N ARG A 385 24.16 23.42 -1.10
CA ARG A 385 25.32 22.94 -1.88
C ARG A 385 25.24 23.40 -3.34
N ALA A 386 24.03 23.49 -3.90
CA ALA A 386 23.76 24.02 -5.24
C ALA A 386 23.67 25.56 -5.32
N GLY A 387 23.79 26.29 -4.20
CA GLY A 387 23.66 27.75 -4.16
C GLY A 387 22.24 28.30 -4.29
N LEU A 388 21.22 27.45 -4.06
CA LEU A 388 19.79 27.76 -4.20
C LEU A 388 19.08 28.05 -2.85
N ALA A 389 19.83 28.18 -1.76
CA ALA A 389 19.32 28.48 -0.43
C ALA A 389 20.37 29.26 0.38
N ALA A 390 19.95 29.99 1.41
CA ALA A 390 20.86 30.79 2.22
C ALA A 390 21.87 29.90 2.99
N PRO A 391 23.12 30.33 3.23
CA PRO A 391 24.07 29.55 4.01
C PRO A 391 23.56 29.28 5.44
N PRO A 392 23.97 28.17 6.09
CA PRO A 392 23.50 27.85 7.44
C PRO A 392 23.95 28.93 8.43
N ARG A 393 23.05 29.36 9.32
CA ARG A 393 23.32 30.45 10.26
C ARG A 393 24.04 29.99 11.53
N GLY A 394 23.85 28.73 11.93
CA GLY A 394 24.53 28.13 13.07
C GLY A 394 24.71 26.62 12.88
N LEU A 395 25.91 26.19 12.51
CA LEU A 395 26.25 24.76 12.52
C LEU A 395 26.45 24.28 13.95
N VAL A 396 25.80 23.16 14.28
CA VAL A 396 25.92 22.47 15.57
C VAL A 396 26.58 21.11 15.39
N THR A 397 27.11 20.56 16.49
CA THR A 397 27.58 19.17 16.53
C THR A 397 26.45 18.20 16.18
N ALA A 398 26.77 17.12 15.46
CA ALA A 398 25.78 16.10 15.11
C ALA A 398 25.08 15.55 16.37
N GLY A 399 23.76 15.33 16.29
CA GLY A 399 22.93 14.92 17.42
C GLY A 399 22.63 16.03 18.45
N SER A 400 23.08 17.27 18.23
CA SER A 400 22.77 18.41 19.10
C SER A 400 21.56 19.21 18.57
N PRO A 401 20.76 19.84 19.45
CA PRO A 401 19.67 20.72 19.02
C PRO A 401 20.14 21.86 18.11
N GLY A 402 19.34 22.19 17.09
CA GLY A 402 19.62 23.28 16.15
C GLY A 402 18.37 24.10 15.79
N ARG A 403 18.56 25.22 15.09
CA ARG A 403 17.44 26.05 14.59
C ARG A 403 16.45 25.17 13.84
N SER A 404 15.19 25.28 14.22
CA SER A 404 14.11 24.43 13.74
C SER A 404 13.00 25.28 13.13
N LEU A 405 12.33 24.74 12.11
CA LEU A 405 11.04 25.24 11.63
C LEU A 405 9.98 24.23 12.03
N ARG A 406 8.90 24.67 12.67
CA ARG A 406 7.71 23.84 12.90
C ARG A 406 6.87 23.81 11.62
N LEU A 407 6.52 22.60 11.20
CA LEU A 407 5.62 22.31 10.09
C LEU A 407 4.36 21.67 10.69
N GLU A 408 3.30 22.45 10.79
CA GLU A 408 1.98 21.99 11.22
C GLU A 408 1.18 21.65 9.95
N ILE A 409 0.68 20.42 9.86
CA ILE A 409 -0.19 20.00 8.76
C ILE A 409 -1.59 19.80 9.31
N GLU A 410 -2.53 20.57 8.78
CA GLU A 410 -3.94 20.51 9.13
C GLU A 410 -4.67 19.39 8.37
N GLY A 411 -5.82 18.97 8.89
CA GLY A 411 -6.72 18.04 8.21
C GLY A 411 -6.44 16.56 8.44
N VAL A 412 -6.95 15.71 7.54
CA VAL A 412 -6.84 14.24 7.65
C VAL A 412 -5.41 13.78 7.35
N GLY A 413 -4.83 13.00 8.25
CA GLY A 413 -3.41 12.61 8.16
C GLY A 413 -2.43 13.72 8.54
N GLY A 414 -2.92 14.86 9.05
CA GLY A 414 -2.10 15.95 9.58
C GLY A 414 -1.25 15.58 10.80
N GLY A 415 -0.51 16.56 11.31
CA GLY A 415 0.43 16.37 12.42
C GLY A 415 1.40 17.54 12.59
N ASP A 416 2.38 17.34 13.47
CA ASP A 416 3.40 18.33 13.80
C ASP A 416 4.81 17.76 13.58
N TRP A 417 5.58 18.38 12.69
CA TRP A 417 6.99 18.04 12.46
C TRP A 417 7.89 19.22 12.79
N HIS A 418 9.11 18.94 13.26
CA HIS A 418 10.15 19.95 13.41
C HIS A 418 11.27 19.66 12.40
N ILE A 419 11.54 20.62 11.52
CA ILE A 419 12.50 20.51 10.43
C ILE A 419 13.82 21.17 10.85
N ALA A 420 14.89 20.40 10.93
CA ALA A 420 16.23 20.91 11.24
C ALA A 420 16.72 21.82 10.10
N LEU A 421 16.95 23.11 10.39
CA LEU A 421 17.21 24.11 9.36
C LEU A 421 18.67 24.15 8.91
N ASP A 422 19.63 24.13 9.83
CA ASP A 422 21.04 24.47 9.51
C ASP A 422 21.93 23.25 9.18
N SER A 423 21.53 22.04 9.57
CA SER A 423 22.26 20.79 9.28
C SER A 423 21.33 19.58 9.31
N PRO A 424 21.43 18.62 8.36
CA PRO A 424 20.66 17.37 8.40
C PRO A 424 20.98 16.50 9.63
N ALA A 425 22.14 16.70 10.25
CA ALA A 425 22.58 15.95 11.43
C ALA A 425 22.23 16.65 12.76
N ALA A 426 21.56 17.80 12.73
CA ALA A 426 21.06 18.47 13.93
C ALA A 426 19.73 17.85 14.38
N VAL A 427 19.49 17.86 15.69
CA VAL A 427 18.18 17.48 16.24
C VAL A 427 17.25 18.69 16.15
N ALA A 428 16.09 18.51 15.51
CA ALA A 428 15.06 19.52 15.50
C ALA A 428 14.31 19.53 16.85
N SER A 429 13.92 20.70 17.35
CA SER A 429 13.32 20.84 18.69
C SER A 429 12.43 22.10 18.82
N PRO A 430 11.34 22.05 19.60
CA PRO A 430 10.48 23.21 19.85
C PRO A 430 11.21 24.39 20.50
N GLU A 431 12.17 24.13 21.38
CA GLU A 431 12.93 25.16 22.12
C GLU A 431 13.82 26.01 21.19
N HIS A 432 14.06 25.54 19.97
CA HIS A 432 14.85 26.20 18.93
C HIS A 432 14.01 26.53 17.69
N GLU A 433 12.68 26.57 17.81
CA GLU A 433 11.78 27.04 16.75
C GLU A 433 12.08 28.51 16.43
N VAL A 434 12.35 28.81 15.16
CA VAL A 434 12.55 30.18 14.65
C VAL A 434 11.49 30.59 13.62
N ALA A 435 10.69 29.63 13.17
CA ALA A 435 9.65 29.80 12.18
C ALA A 435 8.60 28.69 12.31
N HIS A 436 7.36 29.03 11.96
CA HIS A 436 6.23 28.13 11.89
C HIS A 436 5.53 28.28 10.53
N VAL A 437 5.22 27.14 9.91
CA VAL A 437 4.45 27.03 8.67
C VAL A 437 3.29 26.08 8.91
N ALA A 438 2.07 26.50 8.58
CA ALA A 438 0.85 25.72 8.71
C ALA A 438 0.12 25.61 7.36
N LEU A 439 -0.31 24.41 6.95
CA LEU A 439 -1.08 24.20 5.71
C LEU A 439 -1.84 22.86 5.71
N ASP A 440 -2.84 22.72 4.84
CA ASP A 440 -3.56 21.46 4.63
C ASP A 440 -2.65 20.37 4.02
N GLY A 441 -2.86 19.10 4.39
CA GLY A 441 -2.06 17.98 3.92
C GLY A 441 -2.06 17.79 2.39
N VAL A 442 -3.19 18.01 1.71
CA VAL A 442 -3.26 17.91 0.25
C VAL A 442 -2.52 19.07 -0.41
N GLU A 443 -2.56 20.27 0.19
CA GLU A 443 -1.77 21.42 -0.28
C GLU A 443 -0.26 21.19 -0.13
N PHE A 444 0.18 20.64 1.01
CA PHE A 444 1.58 20.26 1.21
C PHE A 444 2.05 19.22 0.19
N CYS A 445 1.24 18.20 -0.07
CA CYS A 445 1.54 17.19 -1.09
C CYS A 445 1.58 17.79 -2.51
N LYS A 446 0.68 18.71 -2.87
CA LYS A 446 0.72 19.42 -4.16
C LYS A 446 1.94 20.33 -4.30
N LEU A 447 2.40 20.95 -3.20
CA LEU A 447 3.66 21.67 -3.17
C LEU A 447 4.83 20.71 -3.39
N ALA A 448 4.89 19.60 -2.64
CA ALA A 448 5.94 18.59 -2.75
C ALA A 448 6.02 17.96 -4.15
N ALA A 449 4.87 17.75 -4.80
CA ALA A 449 4.72 17.31 -6.18
C ALA A 449 4.94 18.42 -7.24
N GLY A 450 5.38 19.63 -6.86
CA GLY A 450 5.68 20.73 -7.79
C GLY A 450 4.47 21.25 -8.59
N HIS A 451 3.24 20.86 -8.20
CA HIS A 451 2.01 21.29 -8.83
C HIS A 451 1.71 22.76 -8.48
N VAL A 452 1.88 23.11 -7.21
CA VAL A 452 1.77 24.46 -6.66
C VAL A 452 3.17 25.04 -6.46
N PRO A 453 3.49 26.22 -7.04
CA PRO A 453 4.77 26.88 -6.77
C PRO A 453 4.92 27.31 -5.31
N PRO A 454 6.14 27.32 -4.72
CA PRO A 454 6.36 27.67 -3.31
C PRO A 454 5.78 29.02 -2.86
N GLN A 455 5.78 30.02 -3.75
CA GLN A 455 5.24 31.36 -3.44
C GLN A 455 3.71 31.45 -3.52
N ASP A 456 3.06 30.47 -4.16
CA ASP A 456 1.60 30.44 -4.37
C ASP A 456 0.89 29.46 -3.41
N ALA A 457 1.65 28.69 -2.63
CA ALA A 457 1.14 27.72 -1.67
C ALA A 457 0.29 28.37 -0.57
N ALA A 458 -0.88 27.80 -0.30
CA ALA A 458 -1.83 28.28 0.69
C ALA A 458 -1.39 27.94 2.14
N ALA A 459 -0.30 28.57 2.58
CA ALA A 459 0.32 28.32 3.89
C ALA A 459 0.26 29.55 4.81
N GLY A 460 -0.14 29.33 6.06
CA GLY A 460 0.10 30.24 7.18
C GLY A 460 1.58 30.29 7.53
N GLN A 461 2.11 31.49 7.82
CA GLN A 461 3.55 31.73 7.95
C GLN A 461 3.85 32.68 9.12
N LEU A 462 4.72 32.28 10.04
CA LEU A 462 5.14 33.06 11.20
C LEU A 462 6.64 32.90 11.46
N GLY A 463 7.35 34.00 11.80
CA GLY A 463 8.76 33.97 12.17
C GLY A 463 9.74 34.28 11.02
N ASP A 464 10.85 33.55 10.97
CA ASP A 464 11.99 33.79 10.08
C ASP A 464 11.65 33.51 8.59
N ARG A 465 11.33 34.57 7.84
CA ARG A 465 10.93 34.50 6.43
C ARG A 465 11.92 33.80 5.50
N GLU A 466 13.21 33.85 5.80
CA GLU A 466 14.23 33.15 5.00
C GLU A 466 14.14 31.64 5.23
N ALA A 467 14.00 31.20 6.49
CA ALA A 467 13.82 29.79 6.82
C ALA A 467 12.51 29.21 6.22
N ILE A 468 11.42 29.99 6.27
CA ILE A 468 10.13 29.62 5.66
C ILE A 468 10.29 29.43 4.15
N ARG A 469 10.87 30.43 3.45
CA ARG A 469 11.13 30.34 2.02
C ARG A 469 12.00 29.13 1.68
N ASP A 470 13.11 28.96 2.38
CA ASP A 470 14.06 27.88 2.15
C ASP A 470 13.40 26.50 2.29
N VAL A 471 12.52 26.31 3.29
CA VAL A 471 11.78 25.04 3.47
C VAL A 471 10.68 24.83 2.44
N LEU A 472 9.88 25.85 2.08
CA LEU A 472 8.86 25.71 1.02
C LEU A 472 9.49 25.40 -0.34
N PHE A 473 10.64 25.99 -0.65
CA PHE A 473 11.42 25.67 -1.85
C PHE A 473 12.10 24.30 -1.76
N ALA A 474 12.50 23.84 -0.57
CA ALA A 474 12.99 22.47 -0.36
C ALA A 474 11.87 21.43 -0.58
N ALA A 475 10.66 21.66 -0.06
CA ALA A 475 9.50 20.81 -0.28
C ALA A 475 9.20 20.65 -1.77
N ALA A 476 9.09 21.75 -2.53
CA ALA A 476 8.86 21.65 -3.97
C ALA A 476 9.97 20.89 -4.72
N SER A 477 11.21 20.96 -4.26
CA SER A 477 12.37 20.27 -4.86
C SER A 477 12.37 18.75 -4.65
N LEU A 478 11.35 18.18 -3.99
CA LEU A 478 11.11 16.74 -3.92
C LEU A 478 10.57 16.16 -5.24
N SER A 479 9.78 16.97 -5.97
CA SER A 479 9.21 16.58 -7.26
C SER A 479 10.25 16.43 -8.34
N ARG A 480 10.01 15.45 -9.23
CA ARG A 480 10.87 15.09 -10.35
C ARG A 480 10.05 14.49 -11.49
N LEU A 481 10.69 14.27 -12.63
CA LEU A 481 10.26 13.33 -13.66
C LEU A 481 11.07 12.04 -13.51
#